data_AF-A0A1A3BP13-F1
#
_entry.id   AF-A0A1A3BP13-F1
#
_cell.length_a   1.000
_cell.length_b   1.000
_cell.length_c   1.000
_cell.angle_alpha   90.00
_cell.angle_beta   90.00
_cell.angle_gamma   90.00
#
_symmetry.space_group_name_H-M   'P 1'
#
loop_
_entity.id
_entity.type
_entity.pdbx_description
1 polymer ?
#
loop_
_entity_poly.entity_id
_entity_poly.type
_entity_poly.pdbx_seq_one_letter_code
_entity_poly.pdbx_strand_id
1 'polypeptide(L)'
;MSLAAMLLAGAVLLTGIDSRMRVRRVYDTTPPLLDGTRPDDPMAFASTLDVLAACLRSGMAVSTAAAAAAGSAPSQLATVLFRASDLLALGADPSTAWANPVDGDRHTDALLRLARRSAASGSALAQGVIELAERSRDDAADAARAAAERASVLIAGPLGVCYLPAFICLGIVPVITGLAGDVLRSGVL
;
A
#
# COMPACT_ATOMS: atom_id res chain seq x y z
N MET A 1 -14.34 -6.46 48.88
CA MET A 1 -13.21 -5.56 48.50
C MET A 1 -11.98 -6.32 48.00
N SER A 2 -11.51 -7.41 48.65
CA SER A 2 -10.32 -8.17 48.18
C SER A 2 -10.48 -8.92 46.85
N LEU A 3 -11.68 -9.45 46.55
CA LEU A 3 -11.92 -10.21 45.31
C LEU A 3 -11.83 -9.34 44.04
N ALA A 4 -12.36 -8.12 44.11
CA ALA A 4 -12.24 -7.14 43.05
C ALA A 4 -10.78 -6.74 42.81
N ALA A 5 -10.00 -6.54 43.89
CA ALA A 5 -8.58 -6.22 43.79
C ALA A 5 -7.73 -7.38 43.21
N MET A 6 -8.03 -8.64 43.55
CA MET A 6 -7.34 -9.81 43.00
C MET A 6 -7.66 -10.03 41.51
N LEU A 7 -8.90 -9.81 41.08
CA LEU A 7 -9.27 -9.90 39.66
C LEU A 7 -8.61 -8.79 38.83
N LEU A 8 -8.49 -7.59 39.40
CA LEU A 8 -7.84 -6.45 38.75
C LEU A 8 -6.32 -6.69 38.62
N ALA A 9 -5.68 -7.24 39.64
CA ALA A 9 -4.27 -7.62 39.58
C ALA A 9 -4.00 -8.75 38.56
N GLY A 10 -4.88 -9.76 38.50
CA GLY A 10 -4.78 -10.86 37.53
C GLY A 10 -4.94 -10.39 36.08
N ALA A 11 -5.89 -9.50 35.81
CA ALA A 11 -6.14 -8.95 34.48
C ALA A 11 -4.96 -8.09 33.96
N VAL A 12 -4.32 -7.31 34.84
CA VAL A 12 -3.14 -6.49 34.51
C VAL A 12 -1.92 -7.34 34.14
N LEU A 13 -1.74 -8.48 34.82
CA LEU A 13 -0.61 -9.38 34.54
C LEU A 13 -0.77 -10.14 33.21
N LEU A 14 -1.98 -10.56 32.85
CA LEU A 14 -2.24 -11.26 31.59
C LEU A 14 -2.19 -10.33 30.37
N THR A 15 -2.70 -9.10 30.49
CA THR A 15 -2.68 -8.10 29.39
C THR A 15 -1.30 -7.45 29.21
N GLY A 16 -0.50 -7.35 30.27
CA GLY A 16 0.82 -6.71 30.24
C GLY A 16 1.90 -7.51 29.50
N ILE A 17 1.76 -8.84 29.37
CA ILE A 17 2.78 -9.70 28.74
C ILE A 17 2.59 -9.78 27.21
N ASP A 18 1.34 -9.85 26.75
CA ASP A 18 1.00 -10.00 25.32
C ASP A 18 1.15 -8.68 24.54
N SER A 19 0.84 -7.56 25.20
CA SER A 19 0.98 -6.21 24.64
C SER A 19 2.44 -5.80 24.40
N ARG A 20 3.35 -6.18 25.31
CA ARG A 20 4.78 -5.84 25.22
C ARG A 20 5.48 -6.50 24.03
N MET A 21 5.12 -7.72 23.66
CA MET A 21 5.72 -8.41 22.50
C MET A 21 5.23 -7.84 21.17
N ARG A 22 3.98 -7.36 21.12
CA ARG A 22 3.37 -6.85 19.88
C ARG A 22 3.77 -5.40 19.57
N VAL A 23 3.94 -4.55 20.60
CA VAL A 23 4.40 -3.16 20.47
C VAL A 23 5.86 -3.05 20.01
N ARG A 24 6.72 -3.96 20.48
CA ARG A 24 8.15 -3.95 20.11
C ARG A 24 8.38 -4.22 18.61
N ARG A 25 7.49 -4.96 17.95
CA ARG A 25 7.55 -5.20 16.50
C ARG A 25 7.10 -3.99 15.66
N VAL A 26 6.33 -3.06 16.24
CA VAL A 26 5.82 -1.87 15.55
C VAL A 26 6.83 -0.71 15.56
N TYR A 27 7.70 -0.64 16.56
CA TYR A 27 8.70 0.42 16.67
C TYR A 27 9.99 0.16 15.87
N ASP A 28 10.22 -1.08 15.42
CA ASP A 28 11.43 -1.45 14.67
C ASP A 28 11.35 -1.16 13.16
N THR A 29 10.27 -0.50 12.71
CA THR A 29 10.26 0.18 11.41
C THR A 29 10.92 1.54 11.58
N THR A 30 12.26 1.54 11.61
CA THR A 30 13.03 2.74 11.32
C THR A 30 12.62 3.20 9.91
N PRO A 31 11.99 4.36 9.73
CA PRO A 31 11.67 4.84 8.38
C PRO A 31 13.00 4.95 7.63
N PRO A 32 13.13 4.36 6.42
CA PRO A 32 14.33 4.52 5.63
C PRO A 32 14.55 6.01 5.45
N LEU A 33 15.72 6.48 5.87
CA LEU A 33 16.20 7.82 5.56
C LEU A 33 16.07 8.00 4.04
N LEU A 34 15.50 9.14 3.64
CA LEU A 34 15.14 9.50 2.28
C LEU A 34 16.38 9.54 1.36
N ASP A 35 16.82 8.38 0.88
CA ASP A 35 17.63 8.28 -0.34
C ASP A 35 16.68 8.02 -1.50
N GLY A 36 16.73 8.95 -2.47
CA GLY A 36 15.73 9.13 -3.51
C GLY A 36 15.58 7.92 -4.42
N THR A 37 14.33 7.66 -4.81
CA THR A 37 13.85 6.56 -5.66
C THR A 37 14.06 5.18 -5.04
N ARG A 38 13.03 4.71 -4.31
CA ARG A 38 12.83 3.27 -4.15
C ARG A 38 12.91 2.63 -5.55
N PRO A 39 13.65 1.53 -5.74
CA PRO A 39 13.72 0.85 -7.03
C PRO A 39 12.32 0.51 -7.59
N ASP A 40 11.33 0.34 -6.71
CA ASP A 40 9.92 0.12 -7.02
C ASP A 40 9.03 1.28 -6.50
N ASP A 41 9.27 2.53 -6.91
CA ASP A 41 8.34 3.64 -6.63
C ASP A 41 7.21 3.68 -7.68
N PRO A 42 5.95 3.33 -7.33
CA PRO A 42 4.83 3.31 -8.27
C PRO A 42 4.52 4.69 -8.87
N MET A 43 4.86 5.77 -8.15
CA MET A 43 4.55 7.13 -8.56
C MET A 43 5.59 7.66 -9.55
N ALA A 44 6.86 7.26 -9.39
CA ALA A 44 7.91 7.49 -10.38
C ALA A 44 7.63 6.71 -11.68
N PHE A 45 7.15 5.46 -11.57
CA PHE A 45 6.68 4.68 -12.72
C PHE A 45 5.54 5.39 -13.46
N ALA A 46 4.48 5.80 -12.74
CA ALA A 46 3.34 6.51 -13.34
C ALA A 46 3.77 7.82 -14.03
N SER A 47 4.65 8.60 -13.39
CA SER A 47 5.16 9.86 -13.93
C SER A 47 5.96 9.66 -15.22
N THR A 48 6.73 8.57 -15.31
CA THR A 48 7.45 8.19 -16.54
C THR A 48 6.48 7.87 -17.67
N LEU A 49 5.39 7.16 -17.38
CA LEU A 49 4.36 6.86 -18.35
C LEU A 49 3.61 8.11 -18.82
N ASP A 50 3.42 9.11 -17.96
CA ASP A 50 2.83 10.39 -18.35
C ASP A 50 3.72 11.13 -19.36
N VAL A 51 5.04 11.15 -19.14
CA VAL A 51 6.00 11.75 -20.08
C VAL A 51 5.93 11.02 -21.43
N LEU A 52 5.93 9.68 -21.41
CA LEU A 52 5.80 8.86 -22.61
C LEU A 52 4.47 9.15 -23.33
N ALA A 53 3.36 9.20 -22.60
CA ALA A 53 2.03 9.50 -23.13
C ALA A 53 1.97 10.89 -23.77
N ALA A 54 2.52 11.90 -23.09
CA ALA A 54 2.57 13.27 -23.59
C ALA A 54 3.38 13.35 -24.89
N CYS A 55 4.54 12.69 -24.94
CA CYS A 55 5.36 12.63 -26.15
C CYS A 55 4.62 11.95 -27.31
N LEU A 56 4.01 10.78 -27.08
CA LEU A 56 3.26 10.06 -28.11
C LEU A 56 2.04 10.85 -28.61
N ARG A 57 1.30 11.50 -27.70
CA ARG A 57 0.15 12.36 -28.07
C ARG A 57 0.56 13.60 -28.86
N SER A 58 1.80 14.07 -28.71
CA SER A 58 2.35 15.16 -29.52
C SER A 58 2.72 14.73 -30.95
N GLY A 59 2.57 13.44 -31.29
CA GLY A 59 2.93 12.88 -32.58
C GLY A 59 4.40 12.47 -32.70
N MET A 60 5.13 12.43 -31.58
CA MET A 60 6.52 12.00 -31.56
C MET A 60 6.63 10.51 -31.92
N ALA A 61 7.69 10.14 -32.66
CA ALA A 61 8.01 8.75 -32.95
C ALA A 61 8.24 7.96 -31.64
N VAL A 62 7.84 6.68 -31.62
CA VAL A 62 7.89 5.83 -30.42
C VAL A 62 9.31 5.70 -29.86
N SER A 63 10.33 5.62 -30.73
CA SER A 63 11.74 5.59 -30.33
C SER A 63 12.13 6.86 -29.56
N THR A 64 11.86 8.03 -30.11
CA THR A 64 12.19 9.33 -29.48
C THR A 64 11.38 9.57 -28.21
N ALA A 65 10.11 9.16 -28.20
CA ALA A 65 9.25 9.26 -27.02
C ALA A 65 9.75 8.38 -25.86
N ALA A 66 10.20 7.15 -26.16
CA ALA A 66 10.80 6.26 -25.18
C ALA A 66 12.12 6.81 -24.62
N ALA A 67 12.99 7.36 -25.46
CA ALA A 67 14.23 8.01 -25.02
C ALA A 67 13.95 9.24 -24.13
N ALA A 68 12.95 10.05 -24.47
CA ALA A 68 12.55 11.20 -23.67
C ALA A 68 12.02 10.80 -22.28
N ALA A 69 11.18 9.77 -22.21
CA ALA A 69 10.65 9.25 -20.95
C ALA A 69 11.73 8.58 -20.08
N ALA A 70 12.74 7.96 -20.69
CA ALA A 70 13.84 7.30 -19.97
C ALA A 70 14.60 8.25 -19.03
N GLY A 71 14.69 9.55 -19.38
CA GLY A 71 15.36 10.55 -18.54
C GLY A 71 14.68 10.81 -17.18
N SER A 72 13.39 10.51 -17.07
CA SER A 72 12.61 10.62 -15.82
C SER A 72 12.37 9.26 -15.14
N ALA A 73 12.86 8.17 -15.73
CA ALA A 73 12.51 6.82 -15.31
C ALA A 73 13.38 6.31 -14.16
N PRO A 74 12.83 5.48 -13.25
CA PRO A 74 13.63 4.65 -12.35
C PRO A 74 14.65 3.80 -13.13
N SER A 75 15.79 3.49 -12.52
CA SER A 75 16.97 2.92 -13.22
C SER A 75 16.68 1.67 -14.07
N GLN A 76 15.85 0.75 -13.56
CA GLN A 76 15.47 -0.46 -14.31
C GLN A 76 14.62 -0.12 -15.54
N LEU A 77 13.59 0.72 -15.36
CA LEU A 77 12.72 1.15 -16.45
C LEU A 77 13.47 2.00 -17.48
N ALA A 78 14.37 2.89 -17.02
CA ALA A 78 15.23 3.70 -17.88
C ALA A 78 16.05 2.82 -18.83
N THR A 79 16.66 1.75 -18.31
CA THR A 79 17.46 0.80 -19.10
C THR A 79 16.62 0.15 -20.20
N VAL A 80 15.39 -0.25 -19.87
CA VAL A 80 14.46 -0.86 -20.81
C VAL A 80 14.00 0.13 -21.88
N LEU A 81 13.67 1.37 -21.48
CA LEU A 81 13.23 2.41 -22.40
C LEU A 81 14.36 2.85 -23.35
N PHE A 82 15.59 3.00 -22.86
CA PHE A 82 16.75 3.30 -23.71
C PHE A 82 17.00 2.19 -24.72
N ARG A 83 17.04 0.93 -24.27
CA ARG A 83 17.20 -0.22 -25.17
C ARG A 83 16.11 -0.27 -26.25
N ALA A 84 14.85 -0.08 -25.86
CA ALA A 84 13.74 -0.05 -26.81
C ALA A 84 13.87 1.13 -27.79
N SER A 85 14.27 2.30 -27.30
CA SER A 85 14.48 3.49 -28.13
C SER A 85 15.55 3.28 -29.19
N ASP A 86 16.69 2.69 -28.83
CA ASP A 86 17.81 2.41 -29.74
C ASP A 86 17.41 1.38 -30.79
N LEU A 87 16.77 0.27 -30.37
CA LEU A 87 16.33 -0.77 -31.29
C LEU A 87 15.28 -0.26 -32.29
N LEU A 88 14.30 0.52 -31.81
CA LEU A 88 13.29 1.12 -32.68
C LEU A 88 13.90 2.18 -33.61
N ALA A 89 14.89 2.95 -33.16
CA ALA A 89 15.60 3.91 -34.00
C ALA A 89 16.40 3.21 -35.12
N LEU A 90 16.90 2.00 -34.87
CA LEU A 90 17.54 1.13 -35.87
C LEU A 90 16.53 0.39 -36.77
N GLY A 91 15.22 0.59 -36.58
CA GLY A 91 14.17 -0.08 -37.35
C GLY A 91 13.94 -1.54 -36.98
N ALA A 92 14.36 -1.97 -35.79
CA ALA A 92 14.09 -3.33 -35.30
C ALA A 92 12.58 -3.57 -35.16
N ASP A 93 12.19 -4.84 -35.27
CA ASP A 93 10.81 -5.24 -35.05
C ASP A 93 10.35 -4.85 -33.63
N PRO A 94 9.18 -4.21 -33.46
CA PRO A 94 8.74 -3.76 -32.15
C PRO A 94 8.58 -4.87 -31.11
N SER A 95 8.25 -6.10 -31.51
CA SER A 95 8.18 -7.22 -30.55
C SER A 95 9.54 -7.55 -29.95
N THR A 96 10.61 -7.35 -30.72
CA THR A 96 12.00 -7.50 -30.29
C THR A 96 12.46 -6.31 -29.47
N ALA A 97 12.12 -5.09 -29.88
CA ALA A 97 12.48 -3.87 -29.15
C ALA A 97 11.89 -3.83 -27.74
N TRP A 98 10.65 -4.32 -27.59
CA TRP A 98 9.93 -4.39 -26.32
C TRP A 98 10.01 -5.79 -25.67
N ALA A 99 11.02 -6.58 -25.98
CA ALA A 99 11.19 -7.91 -25.39
C ALA A 99 11.56 -7.82 -23.90
N ASN A 100 11.03 -8.75 -23.09
CA ASN A 100 11.22 -8.73 -21.65
C ASN A 100 12.68 -8.96 -21.25
N PRO A 101 13.26 -8.15 -20.36
CA PRO A 101 14.46 -8.58 -19.62
C PRO A 101 14.07 -9.72 -18.67
N VAL A 102 15.03 -10.59 -18.34
CA VAL A 102 14.81 -11.78 -17.51
C VAL A 102 14.42 -11.42 -16.06
N ASP A 103 14.83 -10.24 -15.59
CA ASP A 103 14.64 -9.77 -14.20
C ASP A 103 13.75 -8.51 -14.11
N GLY A 104 12.74 -8.38 -14.98
CA GLY A 104 11.81 -7.24 -14.95
C GLY A 104 10.86 -7.26 -13.74
N ASP A 105 10.56 -6.09 -13.18
CA ASP A 105 9.50 -5.92 -12.19
C ASP A 105 8.11 -6.02 -12.85
N ARG A 106 7.06 -6.29 -12.05
CA ARG A 106 5.67 -6.48 -12.54
C ARG A 106 5.17 -5.31 -13.39
N HIS A 107 5.54 -4.08 -13.05
CA HIS A 107 5.05 -2.88 -13.74
C HIS A 107 5.74 -2.71 -15.09
N THR A 108 7.08 -2.89 -15.16
CA THR A 108 7.81 -2.89 -16.43
C THR A 108 7.32 -4.00 -17.34
N ASP A 109 7.06 -5.18 -16.78
CA ASP A 109 6.44 -6.31 -17.47
C ASP A 109 5.11 -5.96 -18.14
N ALA A 110 4.25 -5.23 -17.43
CA ALA A 110 2.96 -4.78 -17.91
C ALA A 110 3.12 -3.75 -19.05
N LEU A 111 4.05 -2.80 -18.91
CA LEU A 111 4.39 -1.85 -19.97
C LEU A 111 4.91 -2.57 -21.21
N LEU A 112 5.82 -3.52 -21.06
CA LEU A 112 6.42 -4.24 -22.18
C LEU A 112 5.39 -5.10 -22.92
N ARG A 113 4.50 -5.78 -22.18
CA ARG A 113 3.35 -6.48 -22.78
C ARG A 113 2.45 -5.52 -23.54
N LEU A 114 2.14 -4.37 -22.96
CA LEU A 114 1.32 -3.32 -23.57
C LEU A 114 1.97 -2.75 -24.84
N ALA A 115 3.27 -2.49 -24.78
CA ALA A 115 4.02 -1.94 -25.90
C ALA A 115 4.07 -2.91 -27.08
N ARG A 116 4.26 -4.22 -26.83
CA ARG A 116 4.23 -5.24 -27.89
C ARG A 116 2.86 -5.36 -28.57
N ARG A 117 1.77 -5.32 -27.80
CA ARG A 117 0.40 -5.41 -28.38
C ARG A 117 -0.03 -4.16 -29.13
N SER A 118 0.49 -2.99 -28.74
CA SER A 118 0.11 -1.69 -29.32
C SER A 118 1.16 -1.14 -30.29
N ALA A 119 2.25 -1.86 -30.52
CA ALA A 119 3.43 -1.43 -31.27
C ALA A 119 3.13 -0.92 -32.69
N ALA A 120 2.10 -1.46 -33.34
CA ALA A 120 1.70 -1.04 -34.68
C ALA A 120 1.09 0.37 -34.72
N SER A 121 0.71 0.95 -33.58
CA SER A 121 0.05 2.26 -33.49
C SER A 121 0.50 3.06 -32.27
N GLY A 122 1.19 4.18 -32.51
CA GLY A 122 1.62 5.10 -31.46
C GLY A 122 0.46 5.71 -30.67
N SER A 123 -0.71 5.92 -31.29
CA SER A 123 -1.90 6.42 -30.59
C SER A 123 -2.52 5.37 -29.67
N ALA A 124 -2.53 4.09 -30.08
CA ALA A 124 -2.96 2.98 -29.23
C ALA A 124 -1.99 2.77 -28.06
N LEU A 125 -0.69 2.94 -28.30
CA LEU A 125 0.31 2.91 -27.24
C LEU A 125 0.09 4.06 -26.24
N ALA A 126 -0.14 5.27 -26.73
CA ALA A 126 -0.40 6.45 -25.90
C ALA A 126 -1.59 6.24 -24.95
N GLN A 127 -2.71 5.74 -25.46
CA GLN A 127 -3.89 5.43 -24.62
C GLN A 127 -3.57 4.34 -23.60
N GLY A 128 -2.92 3.27 -24.03
CA GLY A 128 -2.53 2.19 -23.14
C GLY A 128 -1.65 2.64 -21.97
N VAL A 129 -0.67 3.51 -22.22
CA VAL A 129 0.25 3.96 -21.16
C VAL A 129 -0.42 4.93 -20.20
N ILE A 130 -1.40 5.73 -20.65
CA ILE A 130 -2.24 6.56 -19.78
C ILE A 130 -3.02 5.67 -18.80
N GLU A 131 -3.73 4.67 -19.32
CA GLU A 131 -4.48 3.75 -18.48
C GLU A 131 -3.57 2.96 -17.52
N LEU A 132 -2.36 2.60 -17.96
CA LEU A 132 -1.39 1.92 -17.09
C LEU A 132 -0.84 2.85 -16.00
N ALA A 133 -0.65 4.14 -16.30
CA ALA A 133 -0.28 5.14 -15.30
C ALA A 133 -1.38 5.33 -14.26
N GLU A 134 -2.64 5.43 -14.69
CA GLU A 134 -3.81 5.52 -13.79
C GLU A 134 -3.90 4.31 -12.87
N ARG A 135 -3.80 3.08 -13.42
CA ARG A 135 -3.78 1.85 -12.62
C ARG A 135 -2.67 1.84 -11.57
N SER A 136 -1.47 2.28 -11.94
CA SER A 136 -0.34 2.38 -10.99
C SER A 136 -0.65 3.33 -9.83
N ARG A 137 -1.34 4.45 -10.09
CA ARG A 137 -1.76 5.39 -9.05
C ARG A 137 -2.87 4.80 -8.18
N ASP A 138 -3.83 4.11 -8.78
CA ASP A 138 -4.94 3.46 -8.06
C ASP A 138 -4.41 2.35 -7.14
N ASP A 139 -3.52 1.47 -7.65
CA ASP A 139 -2.86 0.42 -6.88
C ASP A 139 -2.09 1.00 -5.69
N ALA A 140 -1.36 2.11 -5.90
CA ALA A 140 -0.64 2.81 -4.84
C ALA A 140 -1.59 3.43 -3.79
N ALA A 141 -2.71 4.01 -4.24
CA ALA A 141 -3.72 4.59 -3.36
C ALA A 141 -4.42 3.50 -2.52
N ASP A 142 -4.71 2.34 -3.11
CA ASP A 142 -5.32 1.21 -2.42
C ASP A 142 -4.37 0.59 -1.40
N ALA A 143 -3.08 0.47 -1.73
CA ALA A 143 -2.06 0.05 -0.77
C ALA A 143 -1.96 1.02 0.42
N ALA A 144 -2.01 2.33 0.16
CA ALA A 144 -1.99 3.35 1.20
C ALA A 144 -3.24 3.31 2.09
N ARG A 145 -4.44 3.14 1.49
CA ARG A 145 -5.71 2.97 2.23
C ARG A 145 -5.67 1.73 3.13
N ALA A 146 -5.26 0.59 2.58
CA ALA A 146 -5.12 -0.65 3.34
C ALA A 146 -4.13 -0.51 4.51
N ALA A 147 -3.04 0.25 4.33
CA ALA A 147 -2.11 0.55 5.42
C ALA A 147 -2.75 1.43 6.50
N ALA A 148 -3.52 2.46 6.11
CA ALA A 148 -4.23 3.34 7.05
C ALA A 148 -5.30 2.59 7.86
N GLU A 149 -6.05 1.69 7.23
CA GLU A 149 -7.03 0.84 7.90
C GLU A 149 -6.38 -0.09 8.92
N ARG A 150 -5.24 -0.70 8.59
CA ARG A 150 -4.49 -1.54 9.55
C ARG A 150 -3.92 -0.71 10.70
N ALA A 151 -3.46 0.50 10.41
CA ALA A 151 -2.97 1.41 11.44
C ALA A 151 -4.07 1.80 12.43
N SER A 152 -5.29 2.08 11.96
CA SER A 152 -6.40 2.46 12.84
C SER A 152 -6.76 1.32 13.82
N VAL A 153 -6.78 0.07 13.35
CA VAL A 153 -7.02 -1.10 14.19
C VAL A 153 -5.89 -1.29 15.21
N LEU A 154 -4.63 -1.13 14.78
CA LEU A 154 -3.48 -1.22 15.68
C LEU A 154 -3.47 -0.13 16.75
N ILE A 155 -3.97 1.07 16.44
CA ILE A 155 -4.08 2.19 17.38
C ILE A 155 -5.25 1.99 18.35
N ALA A 156 -6.43 1.59 17.84
CA ALA A 156 -7.65 1.45 18.65
C ALA A 156 -7.66 0.19 19.52
N GLY A 157 -7.05 -0.90 19.05
CA GLY A 157 -7.04 -2.20 19.74
C GLY A 157 -6.58 -2.14 21.20
N PRO A 158 -5.40 -1.57 21.51
CA PRO A 158 -4.90 -1.43 22.88
C PRO A 158 -5.82 -0.62 23.79
N LEU A 159 -6.45 0.44 23.26
CA LEU A 159 -7.40 1.27 24.00
C LEU A 159 -8.66 0.48 24.36
N GLY A 160 -9.21 -0.29 23.42
CA GLY A 160 -10.37 -1.15 23.65
C GLY A 160 -10.11 -2.20 24.74
N VAL A 161 -8.93 -2.83 24.71
CA VAL A 161 -8.51 -3.80 25.74
C VAL A 161 -8.37 -3.13 27.12
N CYS A 162 -7.94 -1.87 27.19
CA CYS A 162 -7.86 -1.13 28.45
C CYS A 162 -9.22 -0.63 28.95
N TYR A 163 -10.15 -0.29 28.06
CA TYR A 163 -11.46 0.26 28.42
C TYR A 163 -12.44 -0.80 28.91
N LEU A 164 -12.39 -2.02 28.35
CA LEU A 164 -13.34 -3.09 28.65
C LEU A 164 -13.39 -3.48 30.15
N PRO A 165 -12.26 -3.67 30.87
CA PRO A 165 -12.28 -3.95 32.30
C PRO A 165 -12.84 -2.78 33.14
N ALA A 166 -12.50 -1.55 32.77
CA ALA A 166 -12.96 -0.36 33.47
C ALA A 166 -14.48 -0.20 33.32
N PHE A 167 -15.02 -0.41 32.12
CA PHE A 167 -16.46 -0.37 31.86
C PHE A 167 -17.23 -1.45 32.64
N ILE A 168 -16.68 -2.66 32.77
CA ILE A 168 -17.31 -3.71 33.59
C ILE A 168 -17.36 -3.29 35.06
N CYS A 169 -16.24 -2.85 35.62
CA CYS A 169 -16.15 -2.50 37.04
C CYS A 169 -16.96 -1.27 37.42
N LEU A 170 -16.95 -0.24 36.57
CA LEU A 170 -17.58 1.05 36.85
C LEU A 170 -19.01 1.16 36.32
N GLY A 171 -19.34 0.45 35.24
CA GLY A 171 -20.66 0.52 34.58
C GLY A 171 -21.57 -0.66 34.91
N ILE A 172 -21.15 -1.88 34.58
CA ILE A 172 -22.04 -3.06 34.61
C ILE A 172 -22.28 -3.57 36.03
N VAL A 173 -21.20 -3.74 36.82
CA VAL A 173 -21.29 -4.33 38.17
C VAL A 173 -22.23 -3.57 39.10
N PRO A 174 -22.17 -2.22 39.20
CA PRO A 174 -23.08 -1.46 40.07
C PRO A 174 -24.55 -1.60 39.66
N VAL A 175 -24.83 -1.59 38.36
CA VAL A 175 -26.20 -1.70 37.83
C VAL A 175 -26.81 -3.06 38.15
N ILE A 176 -26.08 -4.16 37.92
CA ILE A 176 -26.54 -5.51 38.27
C ILE A 176 -26.77 -5.65 39.78
N THR A 177 -25.89 -5.07 40.59
CA THR A 177 -26.01 -5.13 42.05
C THR A 177 -27.27 -4.40 42.54
N GLY A 178 -27.58 -3.23 41.96
CA GLY A 178 -28.80 -2.49 42.26
C GLY A 178 -30.06 -3.25 41.87
N LEU A 179 -30.11 -3.74 40.63
CA LEU A 179 -31.25 -4.52 40.12
C LEU A 179 -31.48 -5.80 40.92
N ALA A 180 -30.43 -6.60 41.15
CA ALA A 180 -30.54 -7.83 41.94
C ALA A 180 -31.08 -7.57 43.36
N GLY A 181 -30.70 -6.44 43.97
CA GLY A 181 -31.24 -5.99 45.25
C GLY A 181 -32.73 -5.66 45.20
N ASP A 182 -33.19 -4.98 44.15
CA ASP A 182 -34.60 -4.63 43.98
C ASP A 182 -35.48 -5.85 43.69
N VAL A 183 -35.02 -6.80 42.84
CA VAL A 183 -35.81 -8.01 42.53
C VAL A 183 -35.92 -8.93 43.75
N LEU A 184 -34.85 -9.09 44.53
CA LEU A 184 -34.89 -9.86 45.78
C LEU A 184 -35.87 -9.24 46.79
N ARG A 185 -35.99 -7.91 46.81
CA ARG A 185 -36.89 -7.19 47.71
C ARG A 185 -38.34 -7.24 47.24
N SER A 186 -38.58 -7.21 45.93
CA SER A 186 -39.92 -7.18 45.35
C SER A 186 -40.55 -8.57 45.16
N GLY A 187 -39.77 -9.66 45.22
CA GLY A 187 -40.27 -11.05 45.14
C GLY A 187 -40.39 -11.78 46.49
N VAL A 188 -40.01 -11.14 47.60
CA VAL A 188 -40.08 -11.69 48.97
C VAL A 188 -41.19 -11.02 49.80
N LEU A 189 -42.18 -10.43 49.13
CA LEU A 189 -43.44 -9.97 49.72
C LEU A 189 -44.61 -10.50 48.88
#